data_AF-A0A3N4S0S5-F1
#
_entry.id   AF-A0A3N4S0S5-F1
#
_cell.length_a   1.000
_cell.length_b   1.000
_cell.length_c   1.000
_cell.angle_alpha   90.00
_cell.angle_beta   90.00
_cell.angle_gamma   90.00
#
_symmetry.space_group_name_H-M   'P 1'
#
loop_
_entity.id
_entity.type
_entity.pdbx_description
1 polymer ?
#
loop_
_entity_poly.entity_id
_entity_poly.type
_entity_poly.pdbx_seq_one_letter_code
_entity_poly.pdbx_strand_id
1 'polypeptide(L)'
;MTPRELRDACPPGGGPYACPCCRFLTLEARCAWEICPECGWEDDGQDDLNADEVWGGPNGSESLTAARLRYADYAADGRSGGRDSVAQGGDGAWWSAAKQVLRGTGEADE
;
A
#
# COMPACT_ATOMS: atom_id res chain seq x y z
N MET A 1 4.23 4.98 22.79
CA MET A 1 4.92 4.66 21.53
C MET A 1 4.97 5.92 20.69
N THR A 2 6.15 6.30 20.21
CA THR A 2 6.39 7.46 19.37
C THR A 2 6.23 7.11 17.88
N PRO A 3 6.02 8.09 16.97
CA PRO A 3 6.03 7.86 15.53
C PRO A 3 7.28 7.11 15.04
N ARG A 4 8.43 7.33 15.69
CA ARG A 4 9.68 6.62 15.41
C ARG A 4 9.62 5.14 15.81
N GLU A 5 9.10 4.85 16.99
CA GLU A 5 8.97 3.47 17.49
C GLU A 5 7.98 2.64 16.64
N LEU A 6 6.98 3.28 16.01
CA LEU A 6 6.06 2.61 15.11
C LEU A 6 6.70 2.26 13.76
N ARG A 7 7.53 3.17 13.21
CA ARG A 7 8.32 2.90 11.99
C ARG A 7 9.33 1.76 12.21
N ASP A 8 9.93 1.70 13.40
CA ASP A 8 10.87 0.64 13.78
C ASP A 8 10.15 -0.71 14.01
N ALA A 9 8.83 -0.71 14.24
CA ALA A 9 8.02 -1.90 14.46
C ALA A 9 7.49 -2.56 13.17
N CYS A 10 7.79 -1.98 11.99
CA CYS A 10 7.28 -2.51 10.74
C CYS A 10 7.92 -3.87 10.41
N PRO A 11 7.13 -4.93 10.18
CA PRO A 11 7.66 -6.25 9.96
C PRO A 11 8.47 -6.29 8.64
N PRO A 12 9.68 -6.87 8.64
CA PRO A 12 10.49 -6.98 7.44
C PRO A 12 9.93 -8.06 6.50
N GLY A 13 9.32 -7.62 5.39
CA GLY A 13 8.95 -8.48 4.26
C GLY A 13 7.94 -9.59 4.55
N GLY A 14 7.42 -10.21 3.48
CA GLY A 14 6.43 -11.29 3.58
C GLY A 14 4.99 -10.85 3.30
N GLY A 15 4.80 -9.83 2.46
CA GLY A 15 3.48 -9.39 2.01
C GLY A 15 2.63 -10.47 1.31
N PRO A 16 1.43 -10.10 0.84
CA PRO A 16 0.98 -8.73 0.68
C PRO A 16 0.44 -8.10 1.98
N TYR A 17 0.66 -6.81 2.14
CA TYR A 17 0.20 -6.01 3.27
C TYR A 17 -0.86 -4.99 2.85
N ALA A 18 -1.74 -4.66 3.80
CA ALA A 18 -2.76 -3.64 3.60
C ALA A 18 -2.12 -2.25 3.53
N CYS A 19 -2.44 -1.47 2.49
CA CYS A 19 -2.11 -0.06 2.43
C CYS A 19 -2.78 0.68 3.60
N PRO A 20 -2.07 1.57 4.32
CA PRO A 20 -2.65 2.31 5.44
C PRO A 20 -3.78 3.26 5.02
N CYS A 21 -3.84 3.65 3.74
CA CYS A 21 -4.88 4.51 3.18
C CYS A 21 -6.11 3.70 2.73
N CYS A 22 -6.02 2.93 1.64
CA CYS A 22 -7.18 2.24 1.06
C CYS A 22 -7.49 0.86 1.66
N ARG A 23 -6.61 0.34 2.52
CA ARG A 23 -6.73 -0.97 3.21
C ARG A 23 -6.70 -2.21 2.29
N PHE A 24 -6.48 -2.05 0.99
CA PHE A 24 -6.24 -3.18 0.08
C PHE A 24 -4.83 -3.77 0.23
N LEU A 25 -4.71 -5.08 0.00
CA LEU A 25 -3.46 -5.85 0.07
C LEU A 25 -2.57 -5.58 -1.15
N THR A 26 -1.98 -4.39 -1.22
CA THR A 26 -1.29 -3.88 -2.41
C THR A 26 0.21 -3.65 -2.21
N LEU A 27 0.72 -3.80 -0.99
CA LEU A 27 2.12 -3.55 -0.64
C LEU A 27 2.88 -4.87 -0.45
N GLU A 28 4.10 -4.97 -0.95
CA GLU A 28 4.99 -6.13 -0.77
C GLU A 28 5.72 -6.09 0.59
N ALA A 29 5.94 -4.89 1.14
CA ALA A 29 6.47 -4.65 2.47
C ALA A 29 5.81 -3.44 3.16
N ARG A 30 5.86 -3.38 4.50
CA ARG A 30 5.43 -2.20 5.25
C ARG A 30 6.60 -1.25 5.52
N CYS A 31 6.31 0.05 5.50
CA CYS A 31 7.23 1.15 5.82
C CYS A 31 8.46 1.17 4.90
N ALA A 32 8.26 0.74 3.65
CA ALA A 32 9.30 0.53 2.65
C ALA A 32 9.23 1.56 1.50
N TRP A 33 8.50 2.67 1.69
CA TRP A 33 8.33 3.72 0.68
C TRP A 33 7.62 3.24 -0.59
N GLU A 34 6.86 2.16 -0.50
CA GLU A 34 6.08 1.65 -1.62
C GLU A 34 4.84 2.51 -1.86
N ILE A 35 4.59 2.85 -3.13
CA ILE A 35 3.40 3.60 -3.54
C ILE A 35 2.29 2.59 -3.87
N CYS A 36 1.17 2.70 -3.16
CA CYS A 36 0.00 1.87 -3.39
C CYS A 36 -0.57 2.11 -4.80
N PRO A 37 -0.62 1.10 -5.68
CA PRO A 37 -1.15 1.27 -7.05
C PRO A 37 -2.65 1.57 -7.10
N GLU A 38 -3.39 1.29 -6.02
CA GLU A 38 -4.83 1.53 -5.95
C GLU A 38 -5.16 2.99 -5.60
N CYS A 39 -4.51 3.56 -4.58
CA CYS A 39 -4.87 4.89 -4.07
C CYS A 39 -3.78 5.95 -4.19
N GLY A 40 -2.58 5.55 -4.65
CA GLY A 40 -1.43 6.43 -4.85
C GLY A 40 -0.70 6.85 -3.57
N TRP A 41 -1.06 6.29 -2.41
CA TRP A 41 -0.43 6.63 -1.13
C TRP A 41 0.93 5.92 -0.97
N GLU A 42 1.98 6.64 -0.58
CA GLU A 42 3.29 6.07 -0.23
C GLU A 42 3.31 5.61 1.23
N ASP A 43 3.71 4.35 1.47
CA ASP A 43 3.90 3.80 2.80
C ASP A 43 5.28 4.19 3.38
N ASP A 44 5.37 5.44 3.84
CA ASP A 44 6.50 6.04 4.58
C ASP A 44 6.57 5.63 6.07
N GLY A 45 5.62 4.77 6.48
CA GLY A 45 5.44 4.27 7.84
C GLY A 45 4.47 5.08 8.70
N GLN A 46 3.73 6.03 8.10
CA GLN A 46 2.59 6.68 8.75
C GLN A 46 1.40 5.69 8.90
N ASP A 47 0.74 5.70 10.06
CA ASP A 47 -0.44 4.89 10.38
C ASP A 47 -1.36 5.60 11.40
N ASP A 48 -2.31 4.89 12.01
CA ASP A 48 -3.40 5.46 12.81
C ASP A 48 -2.96 6.44 13.91
N LEU A 49 -1.82 6.22 14.57
CA LEU A 49 -1.36 7.07 15.67
C LEU A 49 -0.80 8.43 15.21
N ASN A 50 -0.43 8.58 13.94
CA ASN A 50 0.11 9.80 13.38
C ASN A 50 -0.64 10.21 12.10
N ALA A 51 -1.85 9.70 11.87
CA ALA A 51 -2.57 9.82 10.61
C ALA A 51 -2.95 11.27 10.24
N ASP A 52 -3.06 12.17 11.21
CA ASP A 52 -3.40 13.58 10.99
C ASP A 52 -2.18 14.45 10.65
N GLU A 53 -0.97 13.92 10.81
CA GLU A 53 0.25 14.65 10.48
C GLU A 53 0.46 14.73 8.96
N VAL A 54 1.17 15.76 8.49
CA VAL A 54 1.58 15.91 7.09
C VAL A 54 3.08 15.72 7.02
N TRP A 55 3.53 14.63 6.41
CA TRP A 55 4.95 14.27 6.34
C TRP A 55 5.64 14.73 5.06
N GLY A 56 4.88 15.14 4.03
CA GLY A 56 5.44 15.64 2.78
C GLY A 56 5.72 14.54 1.76
N GLY A 57 6.78 14.73 0.97
CA GLY A 57 7.25 13.73 0.00
C GLY A 57 6.23 13.44 -1.11
N PRO A 58 6.17 12.19 -1.60
CA PRO A 58 5.17 11.75 -2.58
C PRO A 58 3.72 11.88 -2.10
N ASN A 59 3.47 11.88 -0.78
CA ASN A 59 2.15 12.15 -0.19
C ASN A 59 1.80 13.66 -0.20
N GLY A 60 2.74 14.54 -0.55
CA GLY A 60 2.52 15.97 -0.73
C GLY A 60 2.08 16.67 0.57
N SER A 61 1.10 17.56 0.47
CA SER A 61 0.55 18.28 1.63
C SER A 61 -0.67 17.57 2.26
N GLU A 62 -0.88 16.29 1.95
CA GLU A 62 -2.02 15.49 2.41
C GLU A 62 -1.62 14.68 3.67
N SER A 63 -2.51 14.61 4.66
CA SER A 63 -2.37 13.69 5.78
C SER A 63 -3.01 12.34 5.44
N LEU A 64 -2.61 11.27 6.13
CA LEU A 64 -3.20 9.95 5.92
C LEU A 64 -4.72 9.94 6.20
N THR A 65 -5.20 10.69 7.19
CA THR A 65 -6.64 10.88 7.45
C THR A 65 -7.34 11.50 6.24
N ALA A 66 -6.78 12.56 5.65
CA ALA A 66 -7.36 13.21 4.47
C ALA A 66 -7.35 12.28 3.25
N ALA A 67 -6.26 11.53 3.03
CA ALA A 67 -6.16 10.56 1.95
C ALA A 67 -7.20 9.42 2.07
N ARG A 68 -7.44 8.92 3.30
CA ARG A 68 -8.49 7.92 3.58
C ARG A 68 -9.87 8.43 3.21
N LEU A 69 -10.20 9.67 3.58
CA LEU A 69 -11.48 10.31 3.24
C LEU A 69 -11.62 10.47 1.73
N ARG A 70 -10.59 11.03 1.07
CA ARG A 70 -10.58 11.20 -0.40
C ARG A 70 -10.76 9.88 -1.13
N TYR A 71 -10.11 8.81 -0.67
CA TYR A 71 -10.25 7.49 -1.27
C TYR A 71 -11.65 6.91 -1.04
N ALA A 72 -12.22 7.07 0.16
CA ALA A 72 -13.59 6.64 0.45
C ALA A 72 -14.61 7.33 -0.47
N ASP A 73 -14.47 8.65 -0.67
CA ASP A 73 -15.32 9.41 -1.61
C ASP A 73 -15.14 8.91 -3.06
N TYR A 74 -13.90 8.73 -3.49
CA TYR A 74 -13.58 8.20 -4.82
C TYR A 74 -14.17 6.81 -5.08
N ALA A 75 -14.11 5.92 -4.07
CA ALA A 75 -14.69 4.59 -4.13
C ALA A 75 -16.22 4.63 -4.14
N ALA A 76 -16.84 5.51 -3.34
CA ALA A 76 -18.29 5.69 -3.29
C ALA A 76 -18.85 6.24 -4.61
N ASP A 77 -18.11 7.11 -5.29
CA ASP A 77 -18.47 7.69 -6.59
C ASP A 77 -18.32 6.71 -7.77
N GLY A 78 -17.84 5.47 -7.53
CA GLY A 78 -17.60 4.48 -8.58
C GLY A 78 -16.48 4.86 -9.55
N ARG A 79 -15.70 5.90 -9.23
CA ARG A 79 -14.61 6.40 -10.07
C ARG A 79 -13.37 5.52 -10.01
N SER A 80 -13.32 4.52 -9.13
CA SER A 80 -12.29 3.46 -9.11
C SER A 80 -12.28 2.56 -10.37
N GLY A 81 -13.00 2.92 -11.43
CA GLY A 81 -13.28 2.09 -12.62
C GLY A 81 -12.13 1.84 -13.59
N GLY A 82 -10.87 1.94 -13.15
CA GLY A 82 -9.75 1.41 -13.93
C GLY A 82 -9.79 -0.12 -13.91
N ARG A 83 -9.46 -0.77 -15.03
CA ARG A 83 -9.38 -2.25 -15.13
C ARG A 83 -8.39 -2.87 -14.12
N ASP A 84 -7.50 -2.04 -13.58
CA ASP A 84 -6.45 -2.41 -12.63
C ASP A 84 -6.88 -2.23 -11.15
N SER A 85 -8.07 -1.67 -10.88
CA SER A 85 -8.49 -1.38 -9.50
C SER A 85 -8.82 -2.65 -8.71
N VAL A 86 -8.19 -2.77 -7.54
CA VAL A 86 -8.40 -3.88 -6.60
C VAL A 86 -9.85 -3.86 -6.07
N ALA A 87 -10.42 -2.68 -5.88
CA ALA A 87 -11.79 -2.50 -5.38
C ALA A 87 -12.87 -3.06 -6.32
N GLN A 88 -12.55 -3.21 -7.62
CA GLN A 88 -13.49 -3.69 -8.65
C GLN A 88 -13.14 -5.07 -9.18
N GLY A 89 -12.25 -5.81 -8.51
CA GLY A 89 -11.79 -7.13 -8.93
C GLY A 89 -10.79 -7.09 -10.10
N GLY A 90 -10.16 -5.94 -10.35
CA GLY A 90 -8.99 -5.84 -11.21
C GLY A 90 -7.80 -6.57 -10.61
N ASP A 91 -6.79 -6.83 -11.44
CA ASP A 91 -5.69 -7.74 -11.13
C ASP A 91 -4.84 -7.34 -9.93
N GLY A 92 -5.04 -6.14 -9.33
CA GLY A 92 -4.62 -5.79 -7.98
C GLY A 92 -3.46 -6.63 -7.42
N ALA A 93 -2.26 -6.42 -7.98
CA ALA A 93 -1.03 -7.12 -7.57
C ALA A 93 -1.04 -8.66 -7.53
N TRP A 94 -1.99 -9.37 -8.16
CA TRP A 94 -1.96 -10.85 -8.33
C TRP A 94 -0.68 -11.33 -9.05
N TRP A 95 -0.03 -10.43 -9.80
CA TRP A 95 1.26 -10.64 -10.43
C TRP A 95 2.45 -10.70 -9.44
N SER A 96 2.37 -10.02 -8.28
CA SER A 96 3.46 -9.98 -7.30
C SER A 96 3.62 -11.32 -6.56
N ALA A 97 2.52 -11.99 -6.20
CA ALA A 97 2.57 -13.32 -5.60
C ALA A 97 2.94 -14.42 -6.63
N ALA A 98 2.40 -14.35 -7.85
CA ALA A 98 2.68 -15.32 -8.90
C ALA A 98 4.15 -15.31 -9.35
N LYS A 99 4.80 -14.13 -9.40
CA LYS A 99 6.24 -14.02 -9.74
C LYS A 99 7.16 -14.62 -8.67
N GLN A 100 6.81 -14.54 -7.40
CA GLN A 100 7.62 -15.15 -6.33
C GLN A 100 7.58 -16.68 -6.41
N VAL A 101 6.42 -17.25 -6.73
CA VAL A 101 6.27 -18.70 -6.99
C VAL A 101 7.06 -19.10 -8.25
N LEU A 102 7.00 -18.32 -9.33
CA LEU A 102 7.69 -18.64 -10.58
C LEU A 102 9.22 -18.42 -10.53
N ARG A 103 9.72 -17.51 -9.69
CA ARG A 103 11.17 -17.31 -9.48
C ARG A 103 11.81 -18.38 -8.59
N GLY A 104 11.02 -19.10 -7.79
CA GLY A 104 11.50 -20.21 -6.96
C GLY A 104 11.56 -21.56 -7.67
N THR A 105 10.97 -21.69 -8.87
CA THR A 105 10.86 -22.96 -9.61
C THR A 105 11.81 -23.07 -10.79
N GLY A 106 12.78 -22.17 -10.95
CA GLY A 106 13.63 -22.11 -12.13
C GLY A 106 15.07 -21.73 -11.84
N GLU A 107 15.78 -22.54 -11.06
CA GLU A 107 17.24 -22.70 -11.14
C GLU A 107 17.65 -23.98 -10.37
N ALA A 108 17.47 -25.12 -11.03
CA ALA A 108 18.24 -26.33 -10.81
C ALA A 108 18.42 -27.00 -12.19
N ASP A 109 19.68 -27.37 -12.47
CA ASP A 109 20.24 -27.95 -13.70
C ASP A 109 20.44 -26.93 -14.85
N GLU A 110 21.67 -26.66 -15.33
CA GLU A 110 22.82 -27.54 -15.63
C GLU A 110 24.18 -26.82 -15.50
#